data_AF-A0A7X8K956-F1
#
_entry.id   AF-A0A7X8K956-F1
#
_cell.length_a   1.000
_cell.length_b   1.000
_cell.length_c   1.000
_cell.angle_alpha   90.00
_cell.angle_beta   90.00
_cell.angle_gamma   90.00
#
_symmetry.space_group_name_H-M   'P 1'
#
loop_
_entity.id
_entity.type
_entity.pdbx_description
1 polymer ?
#
loop_
_entity_poly.entity_id
_entity_poly.type
_entity_poly.pdbx_seq_one_letter_code
_entity_poly.pdbx_strand_id
1 'polypeptide(L)'
;GRLAGLDGNAKMGKSMGNAIYLSDSPEVVWQHVRKAVTDTSRVHAHMEGHPEVCNVYKYHQVFNPEEADEICKGCTSAALSCFACKQRLNEVLNNLLEPMRERRAYYENNIDIVKDLIHEGSKKANAIGNENLERIKEKMHILI
;
A
#
# COMPACT_ATOMS: atom_id res chain seq x y z
N GLY A 1 -0.85 7.71 9.53
CA GLY A 1 0.42 7.06 9.91
C GLY A 1 1.15 6.57 8.68
N ARG A 2 2.39 6.11 8.81
CA ARG A 2 3.16 5.48 7.73
C ARG A 2 2.91 3.95 7.77
N LEU A 3 2.74 3.32 6.62
CA LEU A 3 2.62 1.86 6.54
C LEU A 3 4.00 1.22 6.75
N ALA A 4 4.10 0.30 7.71
CA ALA A 4 5.29 -0.49 7.97
C ALA A 4 5.51 -1.53 6.86
N GLY A 5 6.74 -1.99 6.67
CA GLY A 5 7.01 -3.13 5.79
C GLY A 5 6.55 -4.43 6.44
N LEU A 6 6.16 -5.42 5.63
CA LEU A 6 5.82 -6.75 6.14
C LEU A 6 7.04 -7.51 6.70
N ASP A 7 8.25 -7.04 6.40
CA ASP A 7 9.53 -7.52 6.96
C ASP A 7 9.81 -7.02 8.39
N GLY A 8 8.93 -6.22 8.99
CA GLY A 8 9.10 -5.64 10.33
C GLY A 8 9.82 -4.31 10.37
N ASN A 9 10.26 -3.77 9.23
CA ASN A 9 10.79 -2.41 9.17
C ASN A 9 9.66 -1.39 9.38
N ALA A 10 9.98 -0.27 10.05
CA ALA A 10 9.03 0.80 10.36
C ALA A 10 8.47 1.53 9.13
N LYS A 11 8.94 1.20 7.92
CA LYS A 11 8.53 1.80 6.66
C LYS A 11 8.52 0.74 5.56
N MET A 12 7.47 0.79 4.73
CA MET A 12 7.45 0.18 3.41
C MET A 12 8.12 1.11 2.38
N GLY A 13 9.04 0.60 1.56
CA GLY A 13 9.71 1.43 0.56
C GLY A 13 10.46 0.65 -0.52
N LYS A 14 10.44 1.21 -1.74
CA LYS A 14 11.09 0.64 -2.93
C LYS A 14 12.59 0.36 -2.71
N SER A 15 13.33 1.30 -2.12
CA SER A 15 14.77 1.14 -1.87
C SER A 15 15.12 0.06 -0.87
N MET A 16 14.17 -0.36 -0.02
CA MET A 16 14.37 -1.43 0.97
C MET A 16 13.95 -2.80 0.43
N GLY A 17 13.40 -2.88 -0.79
CA GLY A 17 12.94 -4.14 -1.39
C GLY A 17 11.79 -4.81 -0.64
N ASN A 18 11.09 -4.08 0.23
CA ASN A 18 10.03 -4.62 1.09
C ASN A 18 8.62 -4.11 0.73
N ALA A 19 8.48 -3.45 -0.42
CA ALA A 19 7.23 -2.88 -0.87
C ALA A 19 6.37 -3.89 -1.62
N ILE A 20 5.06 -3.83 -1.39
CA ILE A 20 4.05 -4.38 -2.28
C ILE A 20 3.60 -3.23 -3.19
N TYR A 21 3.76 -3.40 -4.49
CA TYR A 21 3.34 -2.41 -5.49
C TYR A 21 1.89 -2.61 -5.89
N LEU A 22 1.26 -1.51 -6.30
CA LEU A 22 -0.12 -1.54 -6.82
C LEU A 22 -0.26 -2.39 -8.09
N SER A 23 0.85 -2.63 -8.79
CA SER A 23 0.93 -3.43 -10.01
C SER A 23 1.39 -4.87 -9.79
N ASP A 24 1.71 -5.27 -8.56
CA ASP A 24 2.21 -6.63 -8.31
C ASP A 24 1.13 -7.65 -8.61
N SER A 25 1.50 -8.77 -9.23
CA SER A 25 0.57 -9.87 -9.47
C SER A 25 0.12 -10.53 -8.17
N PRO A 26 -1.00 -11.27 -8.16
CA PRO A 26 -1.45 -12.01 -6.99
C PRO A 26 -0.39 -12.91 -6.36
N GLU A 27 0.46 -13.54 -7.18
CA GLU A 27 1.53 -14.42 -6.74
C GLU A 27 2.62 -13.65 -6.00
N VAL A 28 3.00 -12.47 -6.51
CA VAL A 28 4.01 -11.60 -5.87
C VAL A 28 3.48 -11.07 -4.55
N VAL A 29 2.23 -10.63 -4.50
CA VAL A 29 1.57 -10.22 -3.23
C VAL A 29 1.62 -11.36 -2.22
N TRP A 30 1.28 -12.59 -2.63
CA TRP A 30 1.35 -13.75 -1.75
C TRP A 30 2.77 -14.02 -1.25
N GLN A 31 3.79 -13.89 -2.10
CA GLN A 31 5.18 -14.07 -1.67
C GLN A 31 5.58 -13.09 -0.56
N HIS A 32 5.14 -11.84 -0.65
CA HIS A 32 5.37 -10.84 0.41
C HIS A 32 4.59 -11.17 1.69
N VAL A 33 3.30 -11.45 1.58
CA VAL A 33 2.43 -11.77 2.73
C VAL A 33 2.89 -13.05 3.45
N ARG A 34 3.25 -14.08 2.69
CA ARG A 34 3.73 -15.36 3.24
C ARG A 34 4.99 -15.17 4.08
N LYS A 35 5.92 -14.33 3.62
CA LYS A 35 7.20 -14.04 4.30
C LYS A 35 7.08 -12.98 5.41
N ALA A 36 5.90 -12.40 5.62
CA ALA A 36 5.72 -11.35 6.60
C ALA A 36 6.16 -11.79 8.00
N VAL A 37 6.92 -10.92 8.68
CA VAL A 37 7.33 -11.08 10.08
C VAL A 37 6.10 -10.92 10.96
N THR A 38 5.80 -12.00 11.68
CA THR A 38 4.74 -12.06 12.69
C THR A 38 5.36 -12.06 14.08
N ASP A 39 4.57 -12.43 15.08
CA ASP A 39 5.07 -12.73 16.42
C ASP A 39 6.09 -13.88 16.41
N THR A 40 7.32 -13.61 16.84
CA THR A 40 8.42 -14.60 16.92
C THR A 40 8.28 -15.55 18.12
N SER A 41 7.48 -15.19 19.12
CA SER A 41 7.22 -16.04 20.29
C SER A 41 6.21 -17.15 19.99
N ARG A 42 5.36 -16.97 18.97
CA ARG A 42 4.38 -17.98 18.52
C ARG A 42 5.03 -19.00 17.58
N VAL A 43 5.71 -19.98 18.16
CA VAL A 43 6.43 -21.03 17.42
C VAL A 43 5.47 -22.04 16.77
N HIS A 44 4.34 -22.33 17.41
CA HIS A 44 3.36 -23.31 16.95
C HIS A 44 1.96 -22.71 16.80
N ALA A 45 1.15 -23.26 15.89
CA ALA A 45 -0.20 -22.76 15.61
C ALA A 45 -1.14 -22.83 16.82
N HIS A 46 -0.96 -23.82 17.69
CA HIS A 46 -1.74 -24.03 18.91
C HIS A 46 -1.31 -23.14 20.08
N MET A 47 -0.26 -22.33 19.93
CA MET A 47 0.09 -21.31 20.92
C MET A 47 -0.71 -20.05 20.66
N GLU A 48 -1.11 -19.40 21.74
CA GLU A 48 -1.69 -18.06 21.70
C GLU A 48 -0.70 -17.09 21.04
N GLY A 49 -1.22 -16.19 20.20
CA GLY A 49 -0.41 -15.17 19.53
C GLY A 49 -0.61 -13.79 20.11
N HIS A 50 0.33 -12.91 19.77
CA HIS A 50 0.36 -11.50 20.16
C HIS A 50 0.12 -10.59 18.95
N PRO A 51 -1.13 -10.17 18.65
CA PRO A 51 -1.46 -9.35 17.49
C PRO A 51 -0.74 -7.99 17.47
N GLU A 52 -0.46 -7.40 18.62
CA GLU A 52 0.13 -6.07 18.80
C GLU A 52 1.55 -5.96 18.22
N VAL A 53 2.32 -7.04 18.24
CA VAL A 53 3.67 -7.11 17.65
C VAL A 53 3.65 -7.62 16.21
N CYS A 54 2.51 -8.11 15.72
CA CYS A 54 2.39 -8.80 14.44
C CYS A 54 2.16 -7.82 13.27
N ASN A 55 3.03 -7.83 12.25
CA ASN A 55 2.86 -6.94 11.10
C ASN A 55 1.69 -7.35 10.19
N VAL A 56 1.34 -8.64 10.14
CA VAL A 56 0.16 -9.12 9.41
C VAL A 56 -1.12 -8.55 10.04
N TYR A 57 -1.19 -8.53 11.37
CA TYR A 57 -2.35 -7.95 12.06
C TYR A 57 -2.46 -6.44 11.84
N LYS A 58 -1.35 -5.71 11.90
CA LYS A 58 -1.32 -4.27 11.55
C LYS A 58 -1.86 -4.00 10.14
N TYR A 59 -1.61 -4.89 9.19
CA TYR A 59 -2.16 -4.78 7.84
C TYR A 59 -3.66 -5.06 7.80
N HIS A 60 -4.14 -6.07 8.54
CA HIS A 60 -5.59 -6.29 8.70
C HIS A 60 -6.29 -5.06 9.29
N GLN A 61 -5.70 -4.39 10.28
CA GLN A 61 -6.30 -3.15 10.82
C GLN A 61 -6.44 -2.03 9.78
N VAL A 62 -5.60 -2.02 8.75
CA VAL A 62 -5.62 -0.97 7.71
C VAL A 62 -6.53 -1.36 6.54
N PHE A 63 -6.45 -2.61 6.08
CA PHE A 63 -7.08 -3.07 4.84
C PHE A 63 -8.30 -3.97 5.06
N ASN A 64 -8.47 -4.50 6.27
CA ASN A 64 -9.59 -5.35 6.68
C ASN A 64 -10.12 -4.96 8.08
N PRO A 65 -10.47 -3.69 8.32
CA PRO A 65 -10.85 -3.23 9.66
C PRO A 65 -12.10 -3.91 10.21
N GLU A 66 -12.98 -4.38 9.33
CA GLU A 66 -14.25 -5.03 9.69
C GLU A 66 -14.05 -6.40 10.35
N GLU A 67 -13.07 -7.17 9.88
CA GLU A 67 -12.74 -8.49 10.46
C GLU A 67 -11.60 -8.43 11.48
N ALA A 68 -10.98 -7.27 11.71
CA ALA A 68 -9.79 -7.14 12.56
C ALA A 68 -10.05 -7.68 13.98
N ASP A 69 -11.22 -7.41 14.56
CA ASP A 69 -11.58 -7.90 15.89
C ASP A 69 -11.71 -9.43 15.94
N GLU A 70 -12.26 -10.05 14.90
CA GLU A 70 -12.34 -11.52 14.79
C GLU A 70 -10.93 -12.12 14.67
N ILE A 71 -10.09 -11.54 13.82
CA ILE A 71 -8.71 -11.98 13.61
C ILE A 71 -7.91 -11.87 14.91
N CYS A 72 -8.10 -10.79 15.66
CA CYS A 72 -7.48 -10.61 16.97
C CYS A 72 -7.89 -11.73 17.92
N LYS A 73 -9.20 -11.96 18.09
CA LYS A 73 -9.74 -13.03 18.95
C LYS A 73 -9.27 -14.42 18.52
N GLY A 74 -9.24 -14.71 17.22
CA GLY A 74 -8.75 -15.98 16.70
C GLY A 74 -7.26 -16.18 16.92
N CYS A 75 -6.48 -15.10 16.85
CA CYS A 75 -5.03 -15.14 17.11
C CYS A 75 -4.73 -15.39 18.59
N THR A 76 -5.39 -14.66 19.50
CA THR A 76 -5.16 -14.77 20.95
C THR A 76 -5.71 -16.05 21.54
N SER A 77 -6.78 -16.63 20.98
CA SER A 77 -7.34 -17.93 21.41
C SER A 77 -6.68 -19.15 20.75
N ALA A 78 -5.66 -18.93 19.90
CA ALA A 78 -5.04 -19.95 19.06
C ALA A 78 -5.98 -20.68 18.08
N ALA A 79 -7.22 -20.21 17.90
CA ALA A 79 -8.18 -20.77 16.94
C ALA A 79 -7.81 -20.47 15.47
N LEU A 80 -7.06 -19.39 15.23
CA LEU A 80 -6.60 -18.98 13.89
C LEU A 80 -5.08 -19.12 13.78
N SER A 81 -4.62 -19.95 12.83
CA SER A 81 -3.19 -20.12 12.55
C SER A 81 -2.60 -18.91 11.81
N CYS A 82 -1.29 -18.65 11.98
CA CYS A 82 -0.59 -17.60 11.24
C CYS A 82 -0.68 -17.79 9.72
N PHE A 83 -0.71 -19.03 9.23
CA PHE A 83 -0.84 -19.32 7.81
C PHE A 83 -2.23 -18.92 7.29
N ALA A 84 -3.30 -19.34 7.98
CA ALA A 84 -4.67 -18.98 7.61
C ALA A 84 -4.89 -17.45 7.71
N CYS A 85 -4.36 -16.80 8.75
CA CYS A 85 -4.41 -15.35 8.89
C CYS A 85 -3.73 -14.61 7.72
N LYS A 86 -2.58 -15.13 7.26
CA LYS A 86 -1.87 -14.61 6.07
C LYS A 86 -2.65 -14.85 4.78
N GLN A 87 -3.33 -16.00 4.63
CA GLN A 87 -4.19 -16.25 3.47
C GLN A 87 -5.36 -15.26 3.41
N ARG A 88 -6.05 -15.03 4.53
CA ARG A 88 -7.10 -14.01 4.62
C ARG A 88 -6.57 -12.62 4.22
N LEU A 89 -5.40 -12.23 4.72
CA LEU A 89 -4.81 -10.94 4.33
C LEU A 89 -4.52 -10.88 2.82
N ASN A 90 -4.00 -11.96 2.25
CA ASN A 90 -3.69 -12.03 0.84
C ASN A 90 -4.94 -11.85 -0.03
N GLU A 91 -6.06 -12.46 0.37
CA GLU A 91 -7.35 -12.30 -0.33
C GLU A 91 -7.83 -10.84 -0.28
N VAL A 92 -7.83 -10.23 0.90
CA VAL A 92 -8.19 -8.81 1.07
C VAL A 92 -7.33 -7.91 0.19
N LEU A 93 -6.01 -8.08 0.22
CA LEU A 93 -5.10 -7.27 -0.57
C LEU A 93 -5.31 -7.46 -2.07
N ASN A 94 -5.58 -8.68 -2.53
CA ASN A 94 -5.85 -8.92 -3.94
C ASN A 94 -7.18 -8.34 -4.38
N ASN A 95 -8.23 -8.45 -3.58
CA ASN A 95 -9.53 -7.83 -3.87
C ASN A 95 -9.40 -6.29 -3.98
N LEU A 96 -8.56 -5.68 -3.14
CA LEU A 96 -8.26 -4.25 -3.24
C LEU A 96 -7.46 -3.89 -4.51
N LEU A 97 -6.47 -4.71 -4.87
CA LEU A 97 -5.54 -4.43 -5.96
C LEU A 97 -6.12 -4.74 -7.34
N GLU A 98 -7.04 -5.69 -7.44
CA GLU A 98 -7.59 -6.15 -8.72
C GLU A 98 -8.16 -5.02 -9.59
N PRO A 99 -9.08 -4.15 -9.11
CA PRO A 99 -9.57 -3.04 -9.92
C PRO A 99 -8.47 -2.04 -10.30
N MET A 100 -7.38 -1.95 -9.52
CA MET A 100 -6.23 -1.10 -9.85
C MET A 100 -5.39 -1.71 -10.98
N ARG A 101 -5.20 -3.05 -10.96
CA ARG A 101 -4.51 -3.79 -12.02
C ARG A 101 -5.26 -3.71 -13.34
N GLU A 102 -6.58 -3.88 -13.32
CA GLU A 102 -7.43 -3.74 -14.51
C GLU A 102 -7.31 -2.34 -15.14
N ARG A 103 -7.47 -1.29 -14.31
CA ARG A 103 -7.32 0.09 -14.77
C ARG A 103 -5.92 0.38 -15.30
N ARG A 104 -4.90 -0.15 -14.64
CA ARG A 104 -3.51 -0.02 -15.10
C ARG A 104 -3.33 -0.67 -16.47
N ALA A 105 -3.80 -1.90 -16.66
CA ALA A 105 -3.71 -2.61 -17.93
C ALA A 105 -4.44 -1.85 -19.06
N TYR A 106 -5.59 -1.24 -18.76
CA TYR A 106 -6.27 -0.36 -19.71
C TYR A 106 -5.38 0.82 -20.13
N TYR A 107 -4.79 1.55 -19.18
CA TYR A 107 -3.93 2.70 -19.51
C TYR A 107 -2.60 2.30 -20.17
N GLU A 108 -2.04 1.14 -19.85
CA GLU A 108 -0.84 0.61 -20.52
C GLU A 108 -1.11 0.33 -22.00
N ASN A 109 -2.31 -0.20 -22.33
CA ASN A 109 -2.74 -0.40 -23.71
C ASN A 109 -3.21 0.88 -24.42
N ASN A 110 -3.46 1.96 -23.67
CA ASN A 110 -3.94 3.24 -24.19
C ASN A 110 -3.01 4.39 -23.75
N ILE A 111 -1.71 4.25 -24.00
CA ILE A 111 -0.68 5.15 -23.45
C ILE A 111 -0.86 6.62 -23.86
N ASP A 112 -1.45 6.88 -25.03
CA ASP A 112 -1.68 8.25 -25.50
C ASP A 112 -2.69 9.00 -24.62
N ILE A 113 -3.70 8.31 -24.06
CA ILE A 113 -4.60 8.89 -23.04
C ILE A 113 -3.80 9.38 -21.83
N VAL A 114 -2.80 8.61 -21.39
CA VAL A 114 -1.95 9.00 -20.25
C VAL A 114 -1.12 10.23 -20.60
N LYS A 115 -0.55 10.28 -21.80
CA LYS A 115 0.22 11.45 -22.26
C LYS A 115 -0.67 12.69 -22.33
N ASP A 116 -1.86 12.58 -22.89
CA ASP A 116 -2.79 13.70 -23.02
C ASP A 116 -3.19 14.24 -21.64
N LEU A 117 -3.53 13.36 -20.70
CA LEU A 117 -3.81 13.73 -19.31
C LEU A 117 -2.64 14.50 -18.66
N ILE A 118 -1.40 14.04 -18.86
CA ILE A 118 -0.21 14.73 -18.34
C ILE A 118 -0.06 16.11 -18.99
N HIS A 119 -0.17 16.20 -20.32
CA HIS A 119 -0.02 17.47 -21.05
C HIS A 119 -1.09 18.49 -20.65
N GLU A 120 -2.35 18.07 -20.52
CA GLU A 120 -3.43 18.93 -20.05
C GLU A 120 -3.21 19.42 -18.62
N GLY A 121 -2.80 18.53 -17.73
CA GLY A 121 -2.44 18.88 -16.36
C GLY A 121 -1.30 19.89 -16.30
N SER A 122 -0.24 19.67 -17.08
CA SER A 122 0.90 20.59 -17.20
C SER A 122 0.50 21.95 -17.75
N LYS A 123 -0.38 22.01 -18.77
CA LYS A 123 -0.89 23.29 -19.31
C LYS A 123 -1.63 24.09 -18.23
N LYS A 124 -2.52 23.44 -17.47
CA LYS A 124 -3.25 24.09 -16.36
C LYS A 124 -2.31 24.59 -15.27
N ALA A 125 -1.35 23.76 -14.86
CA ALA A 125 -0.35 24.15 -13.86
C ALA A 125 0.54 25.32 -14.33
N ASN A 126 0.95 25.32 -15.60
CA ASN A 126 1.77 26.38 -16.18
C ASN A 126 1.02 27.71 -16.26
N ALA A 127 -0.28 27.72 -16.57
CA ALA A 127 -1.07 28.95 -16.56
C ALA A 127 -1.03 29.63 -15.18
N ILE A 128 -1.27 28.84 -14.12
CA ILE A 128 -1.21 29.31 -12.72
C ILE A 128 0.23 29.73 -12.34
N GLY A 129 1.23 28.93 -12.75
CA GLY A 129 2.64 29.23 -12.50
C GLY A 129 3.09 30.53 -13.14
N ASN A 130 2.69 30.79 -14.38
CA ASN A 130 3.03 32.00 -15.12
C ASN A 130 2.37 33.24 -14.51
N GLU A 131 1.08 33.18 -14.16
CA GLU A 131 0.39 34.27 -13.46
C GLU A 131 1.10 34.61 -12.14
N ASN A 132 1.50 33.60 -11.36
CA ASN A 132 2.25 33.81 -10.13
C ASN A 132 3.65 34.40 -10.38
N LEU A 133 4.35 33.95 -11.42
CA LEU A 133 5.66 34.47 -11.79
C LEU A 133 5.59 35.93 -12.22
N GLU A 134 4.56 36.34 -12.96
CA GLU A 134 4.34 37.74 -13.33
C GLU A 134 4.20 38.60 -12.07
N ARG A 135 3.31 38.21 -11.16
CA ARG A 135 3.12 38.91 -9.87
C ARG A 135 4.41 38.99 -9.05
N ILE A 136 5.21 37.92 -9.02
CA ILE A 136 6.50 37.92 -8.32
C ILE A 136 7.46 38.90 -8.98
N LYS A 137 7.60 38.88 -10.31
CA LYS A 137 8.48 39.79 -11.04
C LYS A 137 8.08 41.25 -10.88
N GLU A 138 6.78 41.55 -10.82
CA GLU A 138 6.27 42.90 -10.54
C GLU A 138 6.70 43.36 -9.16
N LYS A 139 6.50 42.52 -8.14
CA LYS A 139 6.86 42.84 -6.74
C LYS A 139 8.36 42.92 -6.50
N MET A 140 9.15 42.17 -7.27
CA MET A 140 10.61 42.22 -7.21
C MET A 140 11.20 43.34 -8.08
N HIS A 141 10.38 44.09 -8.81
CA HIS A 141 10.80 45.15 -9.74
C HIS A 141 11.77 44.64 -10.84
N ILE A 142 11.55 43.41 -11.34
CA ILE A 142 12.36 42.79 -12.40
C ILE A 142 11.68 42.90 -13.77
N LEU A 143 10.39 43.24 -13.80
CA LEU A 143 9.72 43.67 -15.03
C LEU A 143 10.14 45.12 -15.33
N ILE A 144 10.94 45.29 -16.40
CA ILE A 144 11.21 46.57 -17.06
C ILE A 144 10.12 46.79 -18.11
#